data_AF-A0A6V7P645-F1
#
_entry.id   AF-A0A6V7P645-F1
#
_cell.length_a   1.000
_cell.length_b   1.000
_cell.length_c   1.000
_cell.angle_alpha   90.00
_cell.angle_beta   90.00
_cell.angle_gamma   90.00
#
_symmetry.space_group_name_H-M   'P 1'
#
loop_
_entity.id
_entity.type
_entity.pdbx_description
1 polymer ?
#
loop_
_entity_poly.entity_id
_entity_poly.type
_entity_poly.pdbx_seq_one_letter_code
_entity_poly.pdbx_strand_id
1 'polypeptide(L)'
;MLTSYLEFLQDLEKKVDDDWDNISISLEEIRRYKISFQICRFPSNCISWNNSWETILSPGNEAIVIPTQVNYVGKAANIYESGYLLHGSIYVISNCVNTTWLWERLRTSGGAYGGGCSFDAYSGVFSFSSYRDPNLLKTLDIYDGTAGFLQELELDDDSLTKAIIGTIRDLEGYQLPDAKGYSSLVRYLRGITEEYREKRHGEVLSTTVKDFKKFADALEAVKDKWVVVAVASPSDVASANEQRPGFFDVKKVREVS
;
A
#
# COMPACT_ATOMS: atom_id res chain seq x y z
N MET A 1 -36.92 -20.62 -17.35
CA MET A 1 -36.56 -21.76 -16.50
C MET A 1 -35.40 -21.27 -15.66
N LEU A 2 -35.58 -21.13 -14.33
CA LEU A 2 -34.50 -20.68 -13.44
C LEU A 2 -33.52 -21.85 -13.32
N THR A 3 -32.47 -21.85 -14.15
CA THR A 3 -31.32 -22.72 -13.94
C THR A 3 -30.82 -22.48 -12.52
N SER A 4 -30.72 -23.53 -11.72
CA SER A 4 -30.23 -23.37 -10.35
C SER A 4 -28.79 -22.87 -10.40
N TYR A 5 -28.36 -22.08 -9.41
CA TYR A 5 -26.98 -21.60 -9.33
C TYR A 5 -25.97 -22.77 -9.36
N LEU A 6 -26.36 -23.93 -8.84
CA LEU A 6 -25.54 -25.14 -8.85
C LEU A 6 -25.34 -25.70 -10.27
N GLU A 7 -26.41 -25.78 -11.08
CA GLU A 7 -26.31 -26.21 -12.49
C GLU A 7 -25.45 -25.24 -13.30
N PHE A 8 -25.56 -23.92 -13.05
CA PHE A 8 -24.68 -22.94 -13.67
C PHE A 8 -23.20 -23.19 -13.34
N LEU A 9 -22.87 -23.50 -12.08
CA LEU A 9 -21.50 -23.79 -11.67
C LEU A 9 -20.94 -25.08 -12.29
N GLN A 10 -21.75 -26.13 -12.37
CA GLN A 10 -21.35 -27.41 -13.02
C GLN A 10 -21.10 -27.24 -14.52
N ASP A 11 -21.96 -26.48 -15.20
CA ASP A 11 -21.77 -26.16 -16.62
C ASP A 11 -20.53 -25.27 -16.84
N LEU A 12 -20.26 -24.34 -15.92
CA LEU A 12 -19.08 -23.48 -15.97
C LEU A 12 -17.80 -24.29 -15.77
N GLU A 13 -17.77 -25.17 -14.77
CA GLU A 13 -16.64 -26.08 -14.49
C GLU A 13 -16.31 -26.91 -15.72
N LYS A 14 -17.31 -27.57 -16.32
CA LYS A 14 -17.12 -28.36 -17.54
C LYS A 14 -16.56 -27.54 -18.71
N LYS A 15 -17.07 -26.32 -18.93
CA LYS A 15 -16.56 -25.43 -19.99
C LYS A 15 -15.11 -25.00 -19.74
N VAL A 16 -14.74 -24.77 -18.48
CA VAL A 16 -13.36 -24.41 -18.12
C VAL A 16 -12.42 -25.59 -18.36
N ASP A 17 -12.82 -26.80 -17.98
CA ASP A 17 -12.03 -28.01 -18.20
C ASP A 17 -11.88 -28.33 -19.69
N ASP A 18 -12.96 -28.21 -20.47
CA ASP A 18 -12.97 -28.49 -21.92
C ASP A 18 -12.11 -27.48 -22.71
N ASP A 19 -11.90 -26.26 -22.21
CA ASP A 19 -11.19 -25.17 -22.91
C ASP A 19 -9.95 -24.63 -22.15
N TRP A 20 -9.40 -25.44 -21.23
CA TRP A 20 -8.34 -25.00 -20.33
C TRP A 20 -7.08 -24.49 -21.06
N ASP A 21 -6.72 -25.09 -22.18
CA ASP A 21 -5.53 -24.68 -22.94
C ASP A 21 -5.64 -23.24 -23.45
N ASN A 22 -6.80 -22.85 -24.02
CA ASN A 22 -7.03 -21.49 -24.50
C ASN A 22 -7.14 -20.48 -23.35
N ILE A 23 -7.76 -20.89 -22.24
CA ILE A 23 -7.84 -20.08 -21.02
C ILE A 23 -6.44 -19.83 -20.47
N SER A 24 -5.60 -20.86 -20.37
CA SER A 24 -4.22 -20.79 -19.90
C SER A 24 -3.36 -19.86 -20.78
N ILE A 25 -3.47 -19.97 -22.10
CA ILE A 25 -2.80 -19.06 -23.04
C ILE A 25 -3.22 -17.62 -22.79
N SER A 26 -4.53 -17.36 -22.67
CA SER A 26 -5.07 -16.02 -22.41
C SER A 26 -4.58 -15.46 -21.07
N LEU A 27 -4.52 -16.29 -20.04
CA LEU A 27 -4.02 -15.91 -18.71
C LEU A 27 -2.51 -15.57 -18.75
N GLU A 28 -1.71 -16.34 -19.48
CA GLU A 28 -0.28 -16.03 -19.71
C GLU A 28 -0.10 -14.75 -20.52
N GLU A 29 -0.94 -14.49 -21.53
CA GLU A 29 -0.92 -13.22 -22.26
C GLU A 29 -1.22 -12.04 -21.33
N ILE A 30 -2.30 -12.11 -20.55
CA ILE A 30 -2.66 -11.06 -19.58
C ILE A 30 -1.52 -10.85 -18.58
N ARG A 31 -0.93 -11.92 -18.07
CA ARG A 31 0.22 -11.88 -17.15
C ARG A 31 1.40 -11.16 -17.80
N ARG A 32 1.76 -11.51 -19.04
CA ARG A 32 2.84 -10.85 -19.80
C ARG A 32 2.57 -9.37 -20.01
N TYR A 33 1.34 -8.99 -20.36
CA TYR A 33 0.97 -7.58 -20.53
C TYR A 33 1.09 -6.80 -19.21
N LYS A 34 0.63 -7.34 -18.08
CA LYS A 34 0.77 -6.69 -16.77
C LYS A 34 2.23 -6.56 -16.32
N ILE A 35 3.04 -7.59 -16.54
CA ILE A 35 4.48 -7.55 -16.23
C ILE A 35 5.18 -6.51 -17.12
N SER A 36 4.81 -6.40 -18.40
CA SER A 36 5.37 -5.38 -19.30
C SER A 36 5.04 -3.95 -18.84
N PHE A 37 3.86 -3.70 -18.28
CA PHE A 37 3.51 -2.38 -17.75
C PHE A 37 4.33 -2.01 -16.49
N GLN A 38 4.82 -3.01 -15.75
CA GLN A 38 5.52 -2.82 -14.48
C GLN A 38 7.05 -2.89 -14.61
N ILE A 39 7.58 -3.49 -15.69
CA ILE A 39 9.02 -3.61 -16.00
C ILE A 39 9.49 -2.64 -17.11
N CYS A 40 8.58 -1.90 -17.77
CA CYS A 40 8.96 -0.99 -18.85
C CYS A 40 9.77 0.23 -18.40
N ARG A 41 11.10 0.07 -18.40
CA ARG A 41 11.95 0.91 -19.25
C ARG A 41 11.61 0.47 -20.69
N PHE A 42 10.76 1.23 -21.38
CA PHE A 42 10.23 0.88 -22.70
C PHE A 42 11.34 0.39 -23.67
N PRO A 43 11.29 -0.86 -24.17
CA PRO A 43 12.00 -1.21 -25.40
C PRO A 43 11.21 -0.61 -26.56
N SER A 44 11.90 0.15 -27.41
CA SER A 44 11.37 1.11 -28.39
C SER A 44 10.44 0.57 -29.50
N ASN A 45 10.00 -0.68 -29.47
CA ASN A 45 9.35 -1.34 -30.62
C ASN A 45 8.13 -2.21 -30.29
N CYS A 46 7.22 -1.75 -29.42
CA CYS A 46 5.89 -2.37 -29.30
C CYS A 46 4.78 -1.34 -29.52
N ILE A 47 4.00 -1.56 -30.59
CA ILE A 47 2.62 -1.10 -30.88
C ILE A 47 2.29 0.30 -30.33
N SER A 48 2.29 1.29 -31.22
CA SER A 48 1.96 2.69 -30.91
C SER A 48 0.49 2.86 -30.49
N TRP A 49 0.19 2.60 -29.23
CA TRP A 49 -0.87 3.32 -28.55
C TRP A 49 -0.33 4.71 -28.25
N ASN A 50 -0.79 5.71 -28.99
CA ASN A 50 -0.35 7.10 -28.91
C ASN A 50 -0.78 7.82 -27.61
N ASN A 51 -1.01 7.07 -26.53
CA ASN A 51 -1.29 7.60 -25.21
C ASN A 51 -0.05 7.36 -24.36
N SER A 52 0.90 8.31 -24.45
CA SER A 52 1.92 8.49 -23.43
C SER A 52 1.19 8.73 -22.10
N TRP A 53 1.04 7.68 -21.29
CA TRP A 53 0.76 7.81 -19.85
C TRP A 53 2.00 8.37 -19.12
N GLU A 54 2.69 9.34 -19.72
CA GLU A 54 3.71 10.20 -19.12
C GLU A 54 3.06 11.32 -18.30
N THR A 55 1.94 11.04 -17.64
CA THR A 55 1.60 11.80 -16.44
C THR A 55 2.46 11.26 -15.32
N ILE A 56 3.74 11.61 -15.37
CA ILE A 56 4.56 11.69 -14.16
C ILE A 56 3.81 12.68 -13.28
N LEU A 57 3.17 12.17 -12.22
CA LEU A 57 2.57 13.01 -11.19
C LEU A 57 3.62 14.03 -10.76
N SER A 58 3.21 15.29 -10.60
CA SER A 58 4.13 16.35 -10.17
C SER A 58 4.87 15.86 -8.91
N PRO A 59 6.21 15.95 -8.86
CA PRO A 59 6.98 15.47 -7.70
C PRO A 59 6.77 16.35 -6.44
N GLY A 60 5.88 17.34 -6.51
CA GLY A 60 5.58 18.25 -5.41
C GLY A 60 4.44 17.76 -4.52
N ASN A 61 4.39 18.29 -3.31
CA ASN A 61 3.26 18.03 -2.42
C ASN A 61 2.03 18.80 -2.90
N GLU A 62 0.87 18.16 -2.87
CA GLU A 62 -0.38 18.74 -3.35
C GLU A 62 -1.44 18.79 -2.25
N ALA A 63 -2.22 19.86 -2.24
CA ALA A 63 -3.42 19.98 -1.41
C ALA A 63 -4.65 20.21 -2.29
N ILE A 64 -5.54 19.22 -2.31
CA ILE A 64 -6.84 19.27 -2.98
C ILE A 64 -7.85 19.90 -2.01
N VAL A 65 -8.27 21.11 -2.34
CA VAL A 65 -9.13 21.91 -1.47
C VAL A 65 -10.60 21.60 -1.74
N ILE A 66 -11.32 21.17 -0.69
CA ILE A 66 -12.76 20.94 -0.70
C ILE A 66 -13.41 21.53 0.57
N PRO A 67 -14.70 21.91 0.54
CA PRO A 67 -15.41 22.33 1.75
C PRO A 67 -15.67 21.12 2.66
N THR A 68 -14.82 20.95 3.67
CA THR A 68 -14.88 19.83 4.64
C THR A 68 -14.48 20.29 6.04
N GLN A 69 -14.93 19.56 7.06
CA GLN A 69 -14.50 19.74 8.46
C GLN A 69 -13.37 18.78 8.87
N VAL A 70 -13.05 17.82 8.00
CA VAL A 70 -12.04 16.80 8.23
C VAL A 70 -11.18 16.59 7.00
N ASN A 71 -9.94 16.20 7.22
CA ASN A 71 -8.90 16.03 6.22
C ASN A 71 -8.64 14.54 5.94
N TYR A 72 -7.95 14.31 4.83
CA TYR A 72 -7.41 13.02 4.41
C TYR A 72 -5.98 13.26 3.99
N VAL A 73 -5.02 12.74 4.76
CA VAL A 73 -3.61 13.09 4.61
C VAL A 73 -2.82 11.86 4.20
N GLY A 74 -2.32 11.85 2.97
CA GLY A 74 -1.47 10.80 2.41
C GLY A 74 -0.01 11.24 2.31
N LYS A 75 0.92 10.33 2.61
CA LYS A 75 2.36 10.56 2.45
C LYS A 75 3.03 9.27 1.98
N ALA A 76 3.76 9.29 0.87
CA ALA A 76 4.33 8.06 0.30
C ALA A 76 5.72 8.28 -0.31
N ALA A 77 6.54 7.23 -0.30
CA ALA A 77 7.85 7.18 -0.93
C ALA A 77 8.16 5.76 -1.41
N ASN A 78 8.99 5.64 -2.45
CA ASN A 78 9.54 4.35 -2.85
C ASN A 78 10.74 3.99 -1.97
N ILE A 79 10.54 3.08 -1.03
CA ILE A 79 11.57 2.67 -0.08
C ILE A 79 12.69 1.83 -0.72
N TYR A 80 12.46 1.21 -1.88
CA TYR A 80 13.53 0.49 -2.58
C TYR A 80 14.63 1.43 -3.08
N GLU A 81 14.34 2.71 -3.23
CA GLU A 81 15.36 3.71 -3.56
C GLU A 81 16.36 3.98 -2.43
N SER A 82 16.12 3.47 -1.21
CA SER A 82 17.12 3.42 -0.14
C SER A 82 18.15 2.29 -0.32
N GLY A 83 17.88 1.34 -1.24
CA GLY A 83 18.57 0.05 -1.30
C GLY A 83 17.95 -1.03 -0.42
N TYR A 84 16.82 -0.76 0.24
CA TYR A 84 16.07 -1.78 0.98
C TYR A 84 15.66 -2.93 0.07
N LEU A 85 15.99 -4.15 0.49
CA LEU A 85 15.57 -5.37 -0.20
C LEU A 85 14.35 -5.94 0.49
N LEU A 86 13.38 -6.36 -0.31
CA LEU A 86 12.13 -6.92 0.20
C LEU A 86 12.38 -8.13 1.11
N HIS A 87 11.97 -7.98 2.36
CA HIS A 87 11.96 -9.01 3.38
C HIS A 87 10.59 -9.04 4.08
N GLY A 88 10.09 -10.24 4.42
CA GLY A 88 8.77 -10.45 5.04
C GLY A 88 8.55 -9.72 6.36
N SER A 89 9.62 -9.36 7.07
CA SER A 89 9.54 -8.56 8.31
C SER A 89 8.80 -7.23 8.15
N ILE A 90 8.79 -6.63 6.94
CA ILE A 90 8.05 -5.38 6.70
C ILE A 90 6.56 -5.50 6.98
N TYR A 91 5.96 -6.68 6.81
CA TYR A 91 4.56 -6.92 7.12
C TYR A 91 4.32 -6.88 8.63
N VAL A 92 5.24 -7.47 9.40
CA VAL A 92 5.20 -7.45 10.88
C VAL A 92 5.42 -6.05 11.42
N ILE A 93 6.41 -5.35 10.86
CA ILE A 93 6.74 -3.97 11.24
C ILE A 93 5.57 -3.04 10.93
N SER A 94 4.96 -3.16 9.73
CA SER A 94 3.80 -2.36 9.34
C SER A 94 2.60 -2.62 10.26
N ASN A 95 2.33 -3.89 10.59
CA ASN A 95 1.27 -4.24 11.52
C ASN A 95 1.53 -3.65 12.93
N CYS A 96 2.77 -3.73 13.42
CA CYS A 96 3.17 -3.13 14.69
C CYS A 96 2.97 -1.61 14.68
N VAL A 97 3.48 -0.90 13.66
CA VAL A 97 3.30 0.56 13.49
C VAL A 97 1.82 0.94 13.45
N ASN A 98 0.99 0.18 12.74
CA ASN A 98 -0.45 0.41 12.63
C ASN A 98 -1.18 0.25 13.96
N THR A 99 -0.86 -0.81 14.72
CA THR A 99 -1.58 -1.19 15.95
C THR A 99 -1.07 -0.47 17.19
N THR A 100 0.09 0.17 17.12
CA THR A 100 0.70 0.92 18.22
C THR A 100 0.81 2.40 17.88
N TRP A 101 1.93 2.83 17.28
CA TRP A 101 2.27 4.22 16.98
C TRP A 101 1.15 5.00 16.30
N LEU A 102 0.68 4.52 15.14
CA LEU A 102 -0.30 5.27 14.35
C LEU A 102 -1.70 5.21 14.99
N TRP A 103 -2.09 4.09 15.59
CA TRP A 103 -3.36 4.00 16.32
C TRP A 103 -3.41 4.99 17.48
N GLU A 104 -2.40 5.01 18.34
CA GLU A 104 -2.36 5.90 19.49
C GLU A 104 -2.27 7.38 19.07
N ARG A 105 -1.39 7.71 18.13
CA ARG A 105 -1.10 9.09 17.75
C ARG A 105 -2.16 9.70 16.84
N LEU A 106 -2.63 8.97 15.83
CA LEU A 106 -3.65 9.49 14.89
C LEU A 106 -5.05 9.46 15.48
N ARG A 107 -5.43 8.34 16.11
CA ARG A 107 -6.81 8.11 16.54
C ARG A 107 -7.04 8.48 18.00
N THR A 108 -6.33 7.85 18.94
CA THR A 108 -6.59 8.04 20.37
C THR A 108 -6.28 9.48 20.81
N SER A 109 -5.11 9.99 20.43
CA SER A 109 -4.66 11.34 20.81
C SER A 109 -4.99 12.40 19.76
N GLY A 110 -4.96 12.03 18.47
CA GLY A 110 -5.15 12.95 17.36
C GLY A 110 -6.61 13.18 16.94
N GLY A 111 -7.53 12.29 17.31
CA GLY A 111 -8.96 12.42 17.02
C GLY A 111 -9.36 12.06 15.58
N ALA A 112 -8.46 11.54 14.75
CA ALA A 112 -8.82 11.01 13.44
C ALA A 112 -9.69 9.76 13.56
N TYR A 113 -10.62 9.54 12.63
CA TYR A 113 -11.41 8.31 12.63
C TYR A 113 -10.55 7.07 12.37
N GLY A 114 -9.57 7.18 11.49
CA GLY A 114 -8.64 6.11 11.21
C GLY A 114 -7.39 6.60 10.51
N GLY A 115 -6.43 5.70 10.40
CA GLY A 115 -5.20 5.96 9.69
C GLY A 115 -4.23 4.80 9.89
N GLY A 116 -3.19 4.77 9.09
CA GLY A 116 -2.23 3.69 9.09
C GLY A 116 -1.23 3.82 7.96
N CYS A 117 -0.38 2.82 7.85
CA CYS A 117 0.56 2.62 6.77
C CYS A 117 0.27 1.34 5.99
N SER A 118 0.69 1.34 4.73
CA SER A 118 0.69 0.17 3.88
C SER A 118 1.93 0.13 3.00
N PHE A 119 2.30 -1.06 2.55
CA PHE A 119 3.47 -1.29 1.72
C PHE A 119 3.10 -2.13 0.51
N ASP A 120 3.38 -1.61 -0.69
CA ASP A 120 3.24 -2.35 -1.94
C ASP A 120 4.60 -2.93 -2.35
N ALA A 121 4.73 -4.24 -2.16
CA ALA A 121 5.96 -4.98 -2.43
C ALA A 121 6.42 -4.99 -3.89
N TYR A 122 5.54 -4.65 -4.84
CA TYR A 122 5.89 -4.63 -6.26
C TYR A 122 6.52 -3.32 -6.69
N SER A 123 5.93 -2.20 -6.29
CA SER A 123 6.44 -0.87 -6.58
C SER A 123 7.52 -0.42 -5.60
N GLY A 124 7.54 -0.99 -4.40
CA GLY A 124 8.37 -0.51 -3.29
C GLY A 124 7.78 0.71 -2.59
N VAL A 125 6.55 1.11 -2.91
CA VAL A 125 5.92 2.28 -2.29
C VAL A 125 5.46 1.92 -0.88
N PHE A 126 6.02 2.62 0.10
CA PHE A 126 5.48 2.67 1.45
C PHE A 126 4.65 3.95 1.58
N SER A 127 3.47 3.84 2.17
CA SER A 127 2.52 4.94 2.26
C SER A 127 1.89 5.02 3.64
N PHE A 128 1.65 6.24 4.09
CA PHE A 128 0.81 6.59 5.22
C PHE A 128 -0.49 7.21 4.71
N SER A 129 -1.57 7.01 5.44
CA SER A 129 -2.85 7.66 5.18
C SER A 129 -3.62 7.89 6.48
N SER A 130 -4.36 9.00 6.56
CA SER A 130 -5.36 9.26 7.59
C SER A 130 -6.74 9.47 6.97
N TYR A 131 -7.77 9.16 7.74
CA TYR A 131 -9.16 9.17 7.29
C TYR A 131 -10.02 9.92 8.30
N ARG A 132 -10.71 10.96 7.79
CA ARG A 132 -11.52 11.90 8.60
C ARG A 132 -10.72 12.45 9.77
N ASP A 133 -9.57 13.04 9.45
CA ASP A 133 -8.60 13.56 10.38
C ASP A 133 -8.85 15.06 10.66
N PRO A 134 -9.03 15.51 11.90
CA PRO A 134 -9.19 16.95 12.19
C PRO A 134 -7.88 17.74 12.03
N ASN A 135 -6.75 17.08 11.78
CA ASN A 135 -5.44 17.71 11.65
C ASN A 135 -4.90 17.62 10.21
N LEU A 136 -3.82 18.36 9.95
CA LEU A 136 -3.07 18.30 8.69
C LEU A 136 -1.55 18.18 8.96
N LEU A 137 -0.88 19.28 9.34
CA LEU A 137 0.57 19.26 9.58
C LEU A 137 0.97 18.35 10.75
N LYS A 138 0.20 18.33 11.84
CA LYS A 138 0.47 17.43 12.98
C LYS A 138 0.46 15.95 12.57
N THR A 139 -0.40 15.59 11.62
CA THR A 139 -0.46 14.23 11.07
C THR A 139 0.81 13.89 10.31
N LEU A 140 1.34 14.84 9.54
CA LEU A 140 2.64 14.66 8.86
C LEU A 140 3.79 14.51 9.86
N ASP A 141 3.77 15.26 10.96
CA ASP A 141 4.77 15.13 12.03
C ASP A 141 4.73 13.73 12.69
N ILE A 142 3.54 13.14 12.84
CA ILE A 142 3.37 11.76 13.33
C ILE A 142 3.97 10.77 12.32
N TYR A 143 3.75 10.97 11.02
CA TYR A 143 4.35 10.12 9.98
C TYR A 143 5.87 10.20 10.02
N ASP A 144 6.43 11.41 10.11
CA ASP A 144 7.87 11.66 10.21
C ASP A 144 8.50 11.06 11.48
N GLY A 145 7.75 11.03 12.58
CA GLY A 145 8.17 10.38 13.82
C GLY A 145 8.26 8.84 13.74
N THR A 146 7.75 8.20 12.69
CA THR A 146 7.71 6.73 12.60
C THR A 146 9.10 6.10 12.60
N ALA A 147 10.09 6.70 11.91
CA ALA A 147 11.45 6.20 11.90
C ALA A 147 12.08 6.26 13.30
N GLY A 148 11.90 7.38 14.01
CA GLY A 148 12.36 7.54 15.40
C GLY A 148 11.72 6.52 16.35
N PHE A 149 10.39 6.35 16.24
CA PHE A 149 9.67 5.33 17.00
C PHE A 149 10.28 3.94 16.80
N LEU A 150 10.53 3.53 15.55
CA LEU A 150 11.11 2.22 15.26
C LEU A 150 12.56 2.04 15.75
N GLN A 151 13.34 3.12 15.83
CA GLN A 151 14.71 3.08 16.37
C GLN A 151 14.72 2.88 17.89
N GLU A 152 13.82 3.58 18.58
CA GLU A 152 13.69 3.55 20.04
C GLU A 152 12.85 2.37 20.54
N LEU A 153 12.16 1.68 19.64
CA LEU A 153 11.28 0.58 19.97
C LEU A 153 12.04 -0.57 20.65
N GLU A 154 11.67 -0.83 21.89
CA GLU A 154 12.04 -2.03 22.62
C GLU A 154 10.85 -3.00 22.61
N LEU A 155 11.04 -4.18 22.03
CA LEU A 155 10.06 -5.26 22.02
C LEU A 155 10.64 -6.45 22.78
N ASP A 156 9.91 -6.93 23.77
CA ASP A 156 10.14 -8.25 24.33
C ASP A 156 9.67 -9.34 23.36
N ASP A 157 10.10 -10.58 23.62
CA ASP A 157 9.83 -11.73 22.76
C ASP A 157 8.32 -12.04 22.63
N ASP A 158 7.53 -11.78 23.69
CA ASP A 158 6.08 -12.01 23.69
C ASP A 158 5.36 -11.00 22.78
N SER A 159 5.75 -9.73 22.87
CA SER A 159 5.23 -8.64 22.05
C SER A 159 5.58 -8.82 20.57
N LEU A 160 6.82 -9.22 20.28
CA LEU A 160 7.24 -9.57 18.92
C LEU A 160 6.45 -10.78 18.39
N THR A 161 6.29 -11.83 19.20
CA THR A 161 5.50 -13.01 18.84
C THR A 161 4.05 -12.65 18.53
N LYS A 162 3.41 -11.79 19.34
CA LYS A 162 2.05 -11.29 19.08
C LYS A 162 1.96 -10.51 17.77
N ALA A 163 2.94 -9.67 17.46
CA ALA A 163 2.98 -8.93 16.19
C ALA A 163 3.08 -9.89 14.99
N ILE A 164 3.92 -10.93 15.08
CA ILE A 164 4.05 -11.98 14.07
C ILE A 164 2.71 -12.73 13.90
N ILE A 165 2.08 -13.19 14.99
CA ILE A 165 0.79 -13.88 14.95
C ILE A 165 -0.29 -13.00 14.31
N GLY A 166 -0.36 -11.72 14.69
CA GLY A 166 -1.30 -10.77 14.09
C GLY A 166 -1.10 -10.65 12.58
N THR A 167 0.15 -10.62 12.14
CA THR A 167 0.52 -10.54 10.72
C THR A 167 0.12 -11.81 9.97
N ILE A 168 0.38 -12.99 10.52
CA ILE A 168 -0.02 -14.26 9.91
C ILE A 168 -1.55 -14.34 9.81
N ARG A 169 -2.28 -13.95 10.84
CA ARG A 169 -3.75 -13.90 10.81
C ARG A 169 -4.26 -13.01 9.67
N ASP A 170 -3.62 -11.87 9.44
CA ASP A 170 -4.05 -10.93 8.40
C ASP A 170 -3.69 -11.41 6.99
N LEU A 171 -2.54 -12.11 6.83
CA LEU A 171 -2.11 -12.69 5.56
C LEU A 171 -2.86 -13.99 5.19
N GLU A 172 -3.26 -14.77 6.20
CA GLU A 172 -3.81 -16.12 6.05
C GLU A 172 -5.23 -16.25 6.63
N GLY A 173 -5.94 -15.12 6.68
CA GLY A 173 -7.34 -15.10 7.10
C GLY A 173 -8.20 -16.08 6.30
N TYR A 174 -9.23 -16.62 6.95
CA TYR A 174 -10.14 -17.56 6.31
C TYR A 174 -10.80 -16.95 5.07
N GLN A 175 -10.85 -17.74 3.99
CA GLN A 175 -11.45 -17.35 2.72
C GLN A 175 -12.50 -18.37 2.31
N LEU A 176 -13.65 -17.87 1.82
CA LEU A 176 -14.64 -18.67 1.11
C LEU A 176 -14.07 -19.16 -0.24
N PRO A 177 -14.65 -20.23 -0.85
CA PRO A 177 -14.10 -20.83 -2.06
C PRO A 177 -13.90 -19.85 -3.23
N ASP A 178 -14.83 -18.94 -3.44
CA ASP A 178 -14.77 -17.88 -4.45
C ASP A 178 -13.60 -16.92 -4.18
N ALA A 179 -13.42 -16.49 -2.93
CA ALA A 179 -12.31 -15.63 -2.52
C ALA A 179 -10.94 -16.32 -2.65
N LYS A 180 -10.88 -17.65 -2.41
CA LYS A 180 -9.68 -18.47 -2.67
C LYS A 180 -9.35 -18.50 -4.17
N GLY A 181 -10.36 -18.73 -5.02
CA GLY A 181 -10.21 -18.70 -6.47
C GLY A 181 -9.69 -17.36 -6.98
N TYR A 182 -10.27 -16.26 -6.51
CA TYR A 182 -9.82 -14.90 -6.84
C TYR A 182 -8.38 -14.63 -6.38
N SER A 183 -8.03 -15.01 -5.16
CA SER A 183 -6.68 -14.83 -4.62
C SER A 183 -5.65 -15.65 -5.41
N SER A 184 -6.01 -16.88 -5.81
CA SER A 184 -5.19 -17.72 -6.69
C SER A 184 -4.95 -17.05 -8.05
N LEU A 185 -6.02 -16.53 -8.69
CA LEU A 185 -5.92 -15.81 -9.95
C LEU A 185 -5.02 -14.56 -9.83
N VAL A 186 -5.20 -13.76 -8.79
CA VAL A 186 -4.36 -12.55 -8.57
C VAL A 186 -2.90 -12.93 -8.37
N ARG A 187 -2.61 -13.99 -7.60
CA ARG A 187 -1.25 -14.51 -7.42
C ARG A 187 -0.63 -14.94 -8.74
N TYR A 188 -1.37 -15.72 -9.54
CA TYR A 188 -0.93 -16.17 -10.85
C TYR A 188 -0.64 -14.98 -11.79
N LEU A 189 -1.56 -14.03 -11.90
CA LEU A 189 -1.41 -12.84 -12.75
C LEU A 189 -0.25 -11.94 -12.32
N ARG A 190 0.12 -11.96 -11.04
CA ARG A 190 1.28 -11.24 -10.50
C ARG A 190 2.57 -12.07 -10.50
N GLY A 191 2.51 -13.33 -10.91
CA GLY A 191 3.65 -14.25 -10.87
C GLY A 191 4.14 -14.61 -9.47
N ILE A 192 3.26 -14.55 -8.46
CA ILE A 192 3.57 -15.03 -7.11
C ILE A 192 3.56 -16.55 -7.13
N THR A 193 4.73 -17.16 -7.02
CA THR A 193 4.88 -18.62 -6.92
C THR A 193 4.71 -19.11 -5.47
N GLU A 194 4.57 -20.42 -5.29
CA GLU A 194 4.50 -21.00 -3.95
C GLU A 194 5.82 -20.81 -3.20
N GLU A 195 6.97 -20.99 -3.87
CA GLU A 195 8.29 -20.78 -3.28
C GLU A 195 8.48 -19.34 -2.81
N TYR A 196 7.96 -18.36 -3.58
CA TYR A 196 7.94 -16.96 -3.15
C TYR A 196 7.13 -16.78 -1.87
N ARG A 197 5.96 -17.42 -1.76
CA ARG A 197 5.08 -17.32 -0.58
C ARG A 197 5.71 -17.99 0.64
N GLU A 198 6.23 -19.19 0.48
CA GLU A 198 6.91 -19.94 1.55
C GLU A 198 8.12 -19.16 2.07
N LYS A 199 8.93 -18.59 1.17
CA LYS A 199 10.04 -17.71 1.56
C LYS A 199 9.55 -16.53 2.39
N ARG A 200 8.54 -15.80 1.91
CA ARG A 200 7.98 -14.63 2.61
C ARG A 200 7.38 -15.00 3.96
N HIS A 201 6.72 -16.16 4.05
CA HIS A 201 6.18 -16.68 5.30
C HIS A 201 7.31 -17.00 6.30
N GLY A 202 8.38 -17.66 5.86
CA GLY A 202 9.57 -17.91 6.69
C GLY A 202 10.24 -16.62 7.16
N GLU A 203 10.34 -15.60 6.30
CA GLU A 203 10.86 -14.27 6.66
C GLU A 203 9.97 -13.55 7.70
N VAL A 204 8.64 -13.68 7.61
CA VAL A 204 7.70 -13.15 8.62
C VAL A 204 7.95 -13.83 9.97
N LEU A 205 8.03 -15.16 10.01
CA LEU A 205 8.25 -15.93 11.23
C LEU A 205 9.62 -15.69 11.89
N SER A 206 10.63 -15.33 11.10
CA SER A 206 11.99 -15.07 11.56
C SER A 206 12.28 -13.59 11.83
N THR A 207 11.25 -12.74 11.87
CA THR A 207 11.39 -11.31 12.15
C THR A 207 12.06 -11.07 13.49
N THR A 208 13.02 -10.15 13.54
CA THR A 208 13.72 -9.74 14.76
C THR A 208 13.63 -8.22 14.98
N VAL A 209 13.93 -7.76 16.20
CA VAL A 209 14.03 -6.32 16.51
C VAL A 209 15.07 -5.61 15.63
N LYS A 210 16.10 -6.30 15.16
CA LYS A 210 17.09 -5.73 14.24
C LYS A 210 16.45 -5.32 12.91
N ASP A 211 15.41 -6.02 12.47
CA ASP A 211 14.73 -5.72 11.22
C ASP A 211 13.88 -4.45 11.33
N PHE A 212 13.33 -4.14 12.51
CA PHE A 212 12.66 -2.86 12.79
C PHE A 212 13.62 -1.68 12.64
N LYS A 213 14.83 -1.80 13.22
CA LYS A 213 15.87 -0.76 13.13
C LYS A 213 16.37 -0.56 11.70
N LYS A 214 16.64 -1.65 10.98
CA LYS A 214 17.00 -1.59 9.55
C LYS A 214 15.90 -0.94 8.71
N PHE A 215 14.64 -1.22 9.02
CA PHE A 215 13.52 -0.60 8.32
C PHE A 215 13.41 0.89 8.63
N ALA A 216 13.66 1.30 9.88
CA ALA A 216 13.76 2.70 10.26
C ALA A 216 14.87 3.44 9.48
N ASP A 217 16.05 2.82 9.32
CA ASP A 217 17.13 3.35 8.51
C ASP A 217 16.70 3.55 7.05
N ALA A 218 15.92 2.60 6.50
CA ALA A 218 15.39 2.69 5.13
C ALA A 218 14.39 3.84 4.96
N LEU A 219 13.53 4.09 5.96
CA LEU A 219 12.60 5.23 5.95
C LEU A 219 13.34 6.57 6.00
N GLU A 220 14.37 6.67 6.85
CA GLU A 220 15.19 7.88 6.99
C GLU A 220 16.01 8.16 5.71
N ALA A 221 16.52 7.10 5.05
CA ALA A 221 17.28 7.22 3.81
C ALA A 221 16.45 7.79 2.64
N VAL A 222 15.11 7.75 2.71
CA VAL A 222 14.21 8.35 1.71
C VAL A 222 13.48 9.59 2.20
N LYS A 223 13.92 10.24 3.29
CA LYS A 223 13.24 11.40 3.89
C LYS A 223 13.00 12.58 2.94
N ASP A 224 13.88 12.78 1.96
CA ASP A 224 13.77 13.87 1.00
C ASP A 224 12.94 13.49 -0.24
N LYS A 225 12.43 12.25 -0.29
CA LYS A 225 11.70 11.67 -1.43
C LYS A 225 10.22 11.44 -1.15
N TRP A 226 9.76 11.77 0.05
CA TRP A 226 8.34 11.66 0.39
C TRP A 226 7.53 12.71 -0.35
N VAL A 227 6.45 12.25 -0.98
CA VAL A 227 5.44 13.11 -1.58
C VAL A 227 4.20 13.08 -0.69
N VAL A 228 3.63 14.25 -0.44
CA VAL A 228 2.42 14.42 0.37
C VAL A 228 1.26 14.85 -0.51
N VAL A 229 0.13 14.17 -0.38
CA VAL A 229 -1.14 14.61 -0.97
C VAL A 229 -2.19 14.70 0.13
N ALA A 230 -2.82 15.86 0.26
CA ALA A 230 -3.88 16.08 1.22
C ALA A 230 -5.19 16.46 0.52
N VAL A 231 -6.32 15.91 0.99
CA VAL A 231 -7.65 16.44 0.71
C VAL A 231 -8.12 17.14 1.96
N ALA A 232 -8.26 18.47 1.92
CA ALA A 232 -8.39 19.27 3.12
C ALA A 232 -9.23 20.53 2.92
N SER A 233 -9.62 21.14 4.04
CA SER A 233 -10.37 22.40 4.06
C SER A 233 -9.52 23.58 3.56
N PRO A 234 -10.13 24.64 2.98
CA PRO A 234 -9.38 25.83 2.58
C PRO A 234 -8.61 26.46 3.74
N SER A 235 -9.18 26.45 4.96
CA SER A 235 -8.56 27.02 6.16
C SER A 235 -7.35 26.22 6.62
N ASP A 236 -7.43 24.89 6.62
CA ASP A 236 -6.33 24.04 7.08
C ASP A 236 -5.14 24.11 6.13
N VAL A 237 -5.41 24.15 4.81
CA VAL A 237 -4.36 24.31 3.79
C VAL A 237 -3.72 25.69 3.89
N ALA A 238 -4.50 26.75 4.12
CA ALA A 238 -3.96 28.10 4.31
C ALA A 238 -3.06 28.17 5.56
N SER A 239 -3.52 27.64 6.69
CA SER A 239 -2.73 27.56 7.93
C SER A 239 -1.46 26.72 7.76
N ALA A 240 -1.55 25.61 7.02
CA ALA A 240 -0.39 24.77 6.73
C ALA A 240 0.66 25.50 5.89
N ASN A 241 0.25 26.23 4.84
CA ASN A 241 1.16 27.01 4.00
C ASN A 241 1.66 28.30 4.69
N GLU A 242 0.96 28.84 5.69
CA GLU A 242 1.49 29.92 6.53
C GLU A 242 2.63 29.41 7.43
N GLN A 243 2.46 28.22 8.03
CA GLN A 243 3.48 27.59 8.88
C GLN A 243 4.65 27.01 8.08
N ARG A 244 4.38 26.49 6.88
CA ARG A 244 5.37 25.94 5.95
C ARG A 244 5.20 26.59 4.56
N PRO A 245 5.76 27.78 4.34
CA PRO A 245 5.62 28.51 3.08
C PRO A 245 6.01 27.68 1.85
N GLY A 246 5.09 27.58 0.89
CA GLY A 246 5.31 26.85 -0.35
C GLY A 246 5.29 25.32 -0.22
N PHE A 247 4.87 24.78 0.92
CA PHE A 247 4.87 23.33 1.14
C PHE A 247 3.88 22.61 0.23
N PHE A 248 2.63 23.09 0.12
CA PHE A 248 1.61 22.51 -0.76
C PHE A 248 1.35 23.38 -2.00
N ASP A 249 1.34 22.74 -3.17
CA ASP A 249 0.67 23.27 -4.36
C ASP A 249 -0.84 23.07 -4.23
N VAL A 250 -1.60 24.17 -4.32
CA VAL A 250 -3.03 24.19 -3.99
C VAL A 250 -3.86 23.93 -5.24
N LYS A 251 -4.50 22.76 -5.29
CA LYS A 251 -5.45 22.37 -6.33
C LYS A 251 -6.88 22.65 -5.88
N LYS A 252 -7.56 23.58 -6.55
CA LYS A 252 -8.99 23.84 -6.32
C LYS A 252 -9.83 22.90 -7.17
N VAL A 253 -10.73 22.13 -6.55
CA VAL A 253 -11.76 21.38 -7.27
C VAL A 253 -12.78 22.38 -7.79
N ARG A 254 -13.01 22.42 -9.11
CA ARG A 254 -14.05 23.27 -9.70
C ARG A 254 -15.41 22.80 -9.19
N GLU A 255 -16.22 23.71 -8.67
CA GLU A 255 -17.62 23.43 -8.39
C GLU A 255 -18.31 23.06 -9.71
N VAL A 256 -18.88 21.86 -9.76
CA VAL A 256 -19.79 21.49 -10.84
C VAL A 256 -21.11 22.17 -10.52
N SER A 257 -21.35 23.28 -11.22
CA SER A 257 -22.59 24.07 -11.18
C SER A 257 -23.80 23.27 -11.62
#